data_AF-A0A1H2WSJ9-F1
#
_entry.id   AF-A0A1H2WSJ9-F1
#
_cell.length_a   1.000
_cell.length_b   1.000
_cell.length_c   1.000
_cell.angle_alpha   90.00
_cell.angle_beta   90.00
_cell.angle_gamma   90.00
#
_symmetry.space_group_name_H-M   'P 1'
#
loop_
_entity.id
_entity.type
_entity.pdbx_description
1 polymer ?
#
loop_
_entity_poly.entity_id
_entity_poly.type
_entity_poly.pdbx_seq_one_letter_code
_entity_poly.pdbx_strand_id
1 'polypeptide(L)'
;MEKSIETIWKEGFLKNDALLAPKLNNLYSQKSIDIVDKFRRMYKINRIAIVAFAFIILPISFLVKIPYMGIGMFVLFFVIVTIAQKFSKRLDTLDKTQNSYQYLLSFDNWVKEMTATNTSLSRFLYPYVFIIMVAGFWFGSIGGDIPGNKFVNFILLQFPDTYLVFGFPLILILGGVTIISLLAYFGAQIGDFDLKLGYGRILKKLDGILADMNELKA
;
A
#
# COMPACT_ATOMS: atom_id res chain seq x y z
N MET A 1 -7.89 18.76 63.92
CA MET A 1 -7.88 17.87 62.73
C MET A 1 -8.75 18.54 61.68
N GLU A 2 -8.15 19.31 60.77
CA GLU A 2 -8.89 20.31 59.98
C GLU A 2 -9.53 19.81 58.68
N LYS A 3 -9.28 18.57 58.25
CA LYS A 3 -9.97 18.01 57.07
C LYS A 3 -10.43 16.58 57.32
N SER A 4 -11.69 16.31 57.02
CA SER A 4 -12.26 14.96 57.06
C SER A 4 -11.67 14.12 55.93
N ILE A 5 -11.58 12.80 56.14
CA ILE A 5 -11.11 11.86 55.11
C ILE A 5 -11.95 11.98 53.83
N GLU A 6 -13.24 12.31 53.97
CA GLU A 6 -14.13 12.55 52.83
C GLU A 6 -13.76 13.81 52.05
N THR A 7 -13.32 14.87 52.74
CA THR A 7 -12.82 16.10 52.10
C THR A 7 -11.52 15.84 51.34
N ILE A 8 -10.63 15.00 51.90
CA ILE A 8 -9.38 14.58 51.22
C ILE A 8 -9.69 13.73 49.98
N TRP A 9 -10.66 12.82 50.07
CA TRP A 9 -11.11 12.01 48.93
C TRP A 9 -11.77 12.87 47.86
N LYS A 10 -12.65 13.80 48.23
CA LYS A 10 -13.30 14.72 47.30
C LYS A 10 -12.28 15.64 46.63
N GLU A 11 -11.37 16.26 47.38
CA GLU A 11 -10.33 17.13 46.81
C GLU A 11 -9.31 16.38 45.95
N GLY A 12 -9.04 15.10 46.26
CA GLY A 12 -8.12 14.24 45.49
C GLY A 12 -8.69 13.74 44.17
N PHE A 13 -10.02 13.56 44.07
CA PHE A 13 -10.69 13.02 42.88
C PHE A 13 -11.50 14.06 42.07
N LEU A 14 -11.87 15.22 42.65
CA LEU A 14 -12.70 16.26 41.99
C LEU A 14 -11.90 17.38 41.30
N LYS A 15 -10.59 17.25 41.13
CA LYS A 15 -9.89 18.13 40.18
C LYS A 15 -10.15 17.62 38.77
N ASN A 16 -11.10 18.28 38.09
CA ASN A 16 -11.48 18.12 36.68
C ASN A 16 -10.34 18.32 35.64
N ASP A 17 -9.08 18.28 36.07
CA ASP A 17 -7.92 18.17 35.21
C ASP A 17 -7.49 16.70 35.11
N ALA A 18 -8.39 15.83 34.63
CA ALA A 18 -8.23 14.37 34.60
C ALA A 18 -7.07 13.85 33.70
N LEU A 19 -6.18 14.73 33.25
CA LEU A 19 -4.93 14.43 32.53
C LEU A 19 -3.65 14.75 33.35
N LEU A 20 -3.75 15.08 34.64
CA LEU A 20 -2.62 15.52 35.49
C LEU A 20 -1.80 14.41 36.17
N ALA A 21 -1.69 13.23 35.56
CA ALA A 21 -0.56 12.35 35.89
C ALA A 21 0.56 12.61 34.87
N PRO A 22 1.58 13.45 35.18
CA PRO A 22 2.64 13.79 34.21
C PRO A 22 3.35 12.55 33.63
N LYS A 23 3.41 11.45 34.40
CA LYS A 23 3.89 10.15 33.91
C LYS A 23 2.99 9.55 32.82
N LEU A 24 1.66 9.65 32.95
CA LEU A 24 0.70 9.11 31.97
C LEU A 24 0.74 9.90 30.66
N ASN A 25 0.79 11.23 30.73
CA ASN A 25 0.90 12.08 29.54
C ASN A 25 2.21 11.82 28.77
N ASN A 26 3.32 11.63 29.50
CA ASN A 26 4.61 11.25 28.91
C ASN A 26 4.55 9.88 28.22
N LEU A 27 3.84 8.89 28.82
CA LEU A 27 3.64 7.57 28.21
C LEU A 27 2.87 7.65 26.87
N TYR A 28 1.77 8.42 26.80
CA TYR A 28 1.03 8.61 25.55
C TYR A 28 1.85 9.35 24.49
N SER A 29 2.60 10.36 24.89
CA SER A 29 3.54 11.06 24.00
C SER A 29 4.56 10.10 23.39
N GLN A 30 5.24 9.30 24.22
CA GLN A 30 6.20 8.30 23.75
C GLN A 30 5.55 7.23 22.86
N LYS A 31 4.39 6.70 23.27
CA LYS A 31 3.65 5.68 22.50
C LYS A 31 3.22 6.21 21.13
N SER A 32 2.81 7.49 21.06
CA SER A 32 2.43 8.16 19.82
C SER A 32 3.61 8.38 18.87
N ILE A 33 4.77 8.77 19.41
CA ILE A 33 5.98 8.96 18.61
C ILE A 33 6.49 7.60 18.10
N ASP A 34 6.52 6.57 18.96
CA ASP A 34 6.96 5.22 18.61
C ASP A 34 6.15 4.62 17.45
N ILE A 35 4.82 4.71 17.50
CA ILE A 35 3.97 4.12 16.45
C ILE A 35 4.19 4.80 15.09
N VAL A 36 4.29 6.13 15.07
CA VAL A 36 4.52 6.90 13.84
C VAL A 36 5.93 6.67 13.31
N ASP A 37 6.95 6.68 14.16
CA ASP A 37 8.33 6.44 13.75
C ASP A 37 8.54 5.00 13.25
N LYS A 38 7.87 4.02 13.86
CA LYS A 38 7.86 2.64 13.37
C LYS A 38 7.21 2.54 11.98
N PHE A 39 6.07 3.18 11.79
CA PHE A 39 5.41 3.22 10.48
C PHE A 39 6.34 3.87 9.44
N ARG A 40 6.92 5.04 9.76
CA ARG A 40 7.84 5.78 8.90
C ARG A 40 9.03 4.92 8.48
N ARG A 41 9.63 4.17 9.41
CA ARG A 41 10.73 3.25 9.11
C ARG A 41 10.30 2.14 8.15
N MET A 42 9.18 1.48 8.41
CA MET A 42 8.66 0.43 7.53
C MET A 42 8.34 0.96 6.14
N TYR A 43 7.72 2.15 6.06
CA TYR A 43 7.36 2.80 4.82
C TYR A 43 8.60 3.20 3.99
N LYS A 44 9.66 3.68 4.65
CA LYS A 44 10.96 3.96 4.01
C LYS A 44 11.60 2.69 3.46
N ILE A 45 11.63 1.61 4.24
CA ILE A 45 12.22 0.32 3.82
C ILE A 45 11.45 -0.22 2.62
N ASN A 46 10.11 -0.23 2.66
CA ASN A 46 9.27 -0.71 1.56
C ASN A 46 9.58 0.04 0.26
N ARG A 47 9.65 1.38 0.32
CA ARG A 47 9.98 2.20 -0.86
C ARG A 47 11.38 1.90 -1.41
N ILE A 48 12.40 1.76 -0.55
CA ILE A 48 13.76 1.41 -0.98
C ILE A 48 13.78 0.01 -1.61
N ALA A 49 13.05 -0.95 -1.04
CA ALA A 49 12.94 -2.30 -1.58
C ALA A 49 12.29 -2.30 -2.98
N ILE A 50 11.25 -1.50 -3.20
CA ILE A 50 10.63 -1.36 -4.53
C ILE A 50 11.63 -0.80 -5.56
N VAL A 51 12.41 0.22 -5.19
CA VAL A 51 13.45 0.78 -6.07
C VAL A 51 14.51 -0.28 -6.39
N ALA A 52 15.04 -0.96 -5.37
CA ALA A 52 16.03 -2.01 -5.56
C ALA A 52 15.49 -3.12 -6.47
N PHE A 53 14.25 -3.56 -6.24
CA PHE A 53 13.59 -4.58 -7.04
C PHE A 53 13.39 -4.14 -8.49
N ALA A 54 13.05 -2.87 -8.75
CA ALA A 54 12.96 -2.32 -10.10
C ALA A 54 14.30 -2.42 -10.85
N PHE A 55 15.41 -2.06 -10.20
CA PHE A 55 16.75 -2.17 -10.79
C PHE A 55 17.23 -3.62 -10.96
N ILE A 56 16.66 -4.58 -10.23
CA ILE A 56 16.98 -6.01 -10.36
C ILE A 56 16.14 -6.66 -11.48
N ILE A 57 14.82 -6.40 -11.52
CA ILE A 57 13.92 -7.07 -12.46
C ILE A 57 14.22 -6.68 -13.91
N LEU A 58 14.64 -5.43 -14.13
CA LEU A 58 14.94 -4.94 -15.47
C LEU A 58 16.07 -5.75 -16.14
N PRO A 59 17.31 -5.83 -15.63
CA PRO A 59 18.37 -6.62 -16.26
C PRO A 59 18.04 -8.12 -16.32
N ILE A 60 17.41 -8.67 -15.27
CA ILE A 60 16.99 -10.09 -15.28
C ILE A 60 16.04 -10.37 -16.43
N SER A 61 15.10 -9.46 -16.73
CA SER A 61 14.15 -9.65 -17.83
C SER A 61 14.84 -9.80 -19.20
N PHE A 62 15.98 -9.13 -19.42
CA PHE A 62 16.77 -9.31 -20.64
C PHE A 62 17.47 -10.68 -20.66
N LEU A 63 18.01 -11.12 -19.52
CA LEU A 63 18.66 -12.43 -19.40
C LEU A 63 17.67 -13.59 -19.68
N VAL A 64 16.44 -13.47 -19.19
CA VAL A 64 15.38 -14.46 -19.39
C VAL A 64 14.54 -14.22 -20.66
N LYS A 65 14.98 -13.32 -21.55
CA LYS A 65 14.36 -13.09 -22.87
C LYS A 65 12.91 -12.59 -22.84
N ILE A 66 12.50 -11.85 -21.80
CA ILE A 66 11.19 -11.17 -21.68
C ILE A 66 11.30 -9.67 -21.36
N PRO A 67 12.12 -8.90 -22.11
CA PRO A 67 12.42 -7.49 -21.81
C PRO A 67 11.20 -6.58 -21.76
N TYR A 68 10.15 -6.82 -22.57
CA TYR A 68 8.92 -6.00 -22.54
C TYR A 68 8.24 -6.06 -21.17
N MET A 69 8.29 -7.21 -20.48
CA MET A 69 7.81 -7.34 -19.12
C MET A 69 8.64 -6.48 -18.16
N GLY A 70 9.97 -6.61 -18.22
CA GLY A 70 10.86 -5.89 -17.31
C GLY A 70 10.79 -4.38 -17.49
N ILE A 71 10.70 -3.88 -18.73
CA ILE A 71 10.52 -2.45 -19.03
C ILE A 71 9.20 -1.94 -18.46
N GLY A 72 8.09 -2.67 -18.69
CA GLY A 72 6.79 -2.31 -18.14
C GLY A 72 6.78 -2.28 -16.61
N MET A 73 7.34 -3.31 -15.97
CA MET A 73 7.43 -3.38 -14.52
C MET A 73 8.35 -2.29 -13.94
N PHE A 74 9.44 -1.94 -14.63
CA PHE A 74 10.33 -0.85 -14.22
C PHE A 74 9.59 0.50 -14.19
N VAL A 75 8.84 0.81 -15.25
CA VAL A 75 8.00 2.01 -15.31
C VAL A 75 6.95 1.99 -14.20
N LEU A 76 6.29 0.85 -13.97
CA LEU A 76 5.30 0.68 -12.90
C LEU A 76 5.88 1.02 -11.54
N PHE A 77 7.01 0.41 -11.19
CA PHE A 77 7.63 0.58 -9.89
C PHE A 77 8.10 2.02 -9.69
N PHE A 78 8.58 2.68 -10.74
CA PHE A 78 8.94 4.09 -10.65
C PHE A 78 7.72 4.96 -10.35
N VAL A 79 6.57 4.73 -11.03
CA VAL A 79 5.31 5.42 -10.74
C VAL A 79 4.89 5.19 -9.28
N ILE A 80 4.89 3.95 -8.80
CA ILE A 80 4.54 3.62 -7.40
C ILE A 80 5.47 4.35 -6.43
N VAL A 81 6.78 4.34 -6.67
CA VAL A 81 7.77 5.02 -5.81
C VAL A 81 7.56 6.53 -5.80
N THR A 82 7.22 7.14 -6.94
CA THR A 82 6.97 8.59 -6.98
C THR A 82 5.77 8.99 -6.13
N ILE A 83 4.69 8.22 -6.18
CA ILE A 83 3.49 8.43 -5.35
C ILE A 83 3.85 8.18 -3.88
N ALA A 84 4.54 7.08 -3.59
CA ALA A 84 4.95 6.74 -2.24
C ALA A 84 5.87 7.81 -1.61
N GLN A 85 6.77 8.40 -2.40
CA GLN A 85 7.66 9.47 -1.97
C GLN A 85 6.88 10.73 -1.58
N LYS A 86 5.80 11.09 -2.29
CA LYS A 86 4.92 12.22 -1.91
C LYS A 86 4.33 12.02 -0.52
N PHE A 87 3.79 10.83 -0.25
CA PHE A 87 3.27 10.49 1.08
C PHE A 87 4.36 10.48 2.14
N SER A 88 5.55 9.95 1.84
CA SER A 88 6.69 9.95 2.77
C SER A 88 7.06 11.37 3.19
N LYS A 89 7.16 12.32 2.24
CA LYS A 89 7.48 13.71 2.55
C LYS A 89 6.42 14.36 3.46
N ARG A 90 5.13 14.10 3.20
CA ARG A 90 4.03 14.58 4.06
C ARG A 90 4.05 13.96 5.45
N LEU A 91 4.48 12.69 5.57
CA LEU A 91 4.65 12.04 6.86
C LEU A 91 5.79 12.66 7.66
N ASP A 92 6.84 13.12 6.99
CA ASP A 92 7.99 13.77 7.61
C ASP A 92 7.66 15.17 8.14
N THR A 93 6.65 15.84 7.59
CA THR A 93 6.18 17.17 8.04
C THR A 93 5.20 17.14 9.22
N LEU A 94 4.83 15.96 9.74
CA LEU A 94 3.95 15.90 10.91
C LEU A 94 4.62 16.51 12.14
N ASP A 95 3.92 17.44 12.79
CA ASP A 95 4.44 18.22 13.90
C ASP A 95 4.44 17.42 15.21
N LYS A 96 5.64 17.02 15.65
CA LYS A 96 5.86 16.28 16.90
C LYS A 96 5.70 17.15 18.16
N THR A 97 5.58 18.47 18.02
CA THR A 97 5.45 19.42 19.14
C THR A 97 4.00 19.58 19.60
N GLN A 98 3.04 19.08 18.82
CA GLN A 98 1.64 19.01 19.21
C GLN A 98 1.41 18.06 20.38
N ASN A 99 0.28 18.21 21.06
CA ASN A 99 -0.15 17.20 22.01
C ASN A 99 -0.32 15.83 21.31
N SER A 100 -0.09 14.75 22.07
CA SER A 100 -0.08 13.37 21.56
C SER A 100 -1.36 12.98 20.81
N TYR A 101 -2.50 13.54 21.22
CA TYR A 101 -3.78 13.29 20.58
C TYR A 101 -3.86 13.91 19.18
N GLN A 102 -3.54 15.19 19.04
CA GLN A 102 -3.56 15.91 17.76
C GLN A 102 -2.52 15.36 16.79
N TYR A 103 -1.36 14.95 17.32
CA TYR A 103 -0.33 14.27 16.54
C TYR A 103 -0.83 12.95 15.95
N LEU A 104 -1.49 12.10 16.75
CA LEU A 104 -2.06 10.83 16.27
C LEU A 104 -3.24 11.03 15.32
N LEU A 105 -4.08 12.04 15.54
CA LEU A 105 -5.18 12.36 14.63
C LEU A 105 -4.66 12.82 13.26
N SER A 106 -3.60 13.63 13.25
CA SER A 106 -2.93 14.05 12.01
C SER A 106 -2.31 12.86 11.27
N PHE A 107 -1.73 11.91 12.01
CA PHE A 107 -1.22 10.67 11.43
C PHE A 107 -2.33 9.75 10.90
N ASP A 108 -3.45 9.61 11.61
CA ASP A 108 -4.61 8.83 11.17
C ASP A 108 -5.22 9.39 9.87
N ASN A 109 -5.39 10.71 9.80
CA ASN A 109 -5.81 11.37 8.56
C ASN A 109 -4.85 11.11 7.41
N TRP A 110 -3.54 11.19 7.67
CA TRP A 110 -2.52 10.85 6.68
C TRP A 110 -2.61 9.39 6.21
N VAL A 111 -2.85 8.43 7.13
CA VAL A 111 -3.04 7.01 6.81
C VAL A 111 -4.28 6.80 5.93
N LYS A 112 -5.39 7.45 6.27
CA LYS A 112 -6.65 7.36 5.51
C LYS A 112 -6.48 7.86 4.09
N GLU A 113 -5.83 9.00 3.90
CA GLU A 113 -5.54 9.53 2.57
C GLU A 113 -4.60 8.63 1.76
N MET A 114 -3.55 8.10 2.38
CA MET A 114 -2.63 7.14 1.76
C MET A 114 -3.37 5.88 1.32
N THR A 115 -4.22 5.35 2.19
CA THR A 115 -5.01 4.13 1.94
C THR A 115 -6.02 4.34 0.81
N ALA A 116 -6.75 5.47 0.82
CA ALA A 116 -7.69 5.80 -0.24
C ALA A 116 -6.98 5.95 -1.59
N THR A 117 -5.83 6.62 -1.61
CA THR A 117 -5.04 6.80 -2.84
C THR A 117 -4.52 5.47 -3.37
N ASN A 118 -3.97 4.61 -2.51
CA ASN A 118 -3.48 3.30 -2.92
C ASN A 118 -4.62 2.40 -3.43
N THR A 119 -5.76 2.40 -2.74
CA THR A 119 -6.96 1.65 -3.12
C THR A 119 -7.47 2.07 -4.50
N SER A 120 -7.51 3.38 -4.77
CA SER A 120 -7.90 3.90 -6.08
C SER A 120 -6.88 3.54 -7.16
N LEU A 121 -5.58 3.64 -6.84
CA LEU A 121 -4.50 3.32 -7.76
C LEU A 121 -4.51 1.83 -8.13
N SER A 122 -4.80 0.95 -7.17
CA SER A 122 -4.85 -0.49 -7.37
C SER A 122 -5.86 -0.96 -8.42
N ARG A 123 -6.96 -0.21 -8.63
CA ARG A 123 -7.91 -0.47 -9.74
C ARG A 123 -7.25 -0.42 -11.12
N PHE A 124 -6.16 0.33 -11.25
CA PHE A 124 -5.38 0.41 -12.49
C PHE A 124 -4.12 -0.45 -12.46
N LEU A 125 -3.47 -0.56 -11.29
CA LEU A 125 -2.21 -1.31 -11.16
C LEU A 125 -2.36 -2.79 -11.52
N TYR A 126 -3.35 -3.50 -10.98
CA TYR A 126 -3.46 -4.94 -11.25
C TYR A 126 -3.76 -5.26 -12.73
N PRO A 127 -4.71 -4.56 -13.39
CA PRO A 127 -4.86 -4.68 -14.84
C PRO A 127 -3.57 -4.40 -15.61
N TYR A 128 -2.84 -3.35 -15.22
CA TYR A 128 -1.57 -2.97 -15.86
C TYR A 128 -0.49 -4.06 -15.70
N VAL A 129 -0.34 -4.61 -14.50
CA VAL A 129 0.57 -5.75 -14.23
C VAL A 129 0.21 -6.94 -15.10
N PHE A 130 -1.08 -7.29 -15.20
CA PHE A 130 -1.55 -8.38 -16.06
C PHE A 130 -1.18 -8.14 -17.52
N ILE A 131 -1.46 -6.94 -18.05
CA ILE A 131 -1.12 -6.59 -19.44
C ILE A 131 0.39 -6.72 -19.69
N ILE A 132 1.23 -6.27 -18.76
CA ILE A 132 2.69 -6.38 -18.91
C ILE A 132 3.16 -7.83 -18.86
N MET A 133 2.60 -8.65 -17.97
CA MET A 133 2.93 -10.08 -17.91
C MET A 133 2.58 -10.78 -19.22
N VAL A 134 1.39 -10.50 -19.76
CA VAL A 134 0.96 -11.00 -21.08
C VAL A 134 1.90 -10.48 -22.17
N ALA A 135 2.24 -9.19 -22.17
CA ALA A 135 3.16 -8.60 -23.15
C ALA A 135 4.55 -9.24 -23.11
N GLY A 136 5.05 -9.60 -21.91
CA GLY A 136 6.30 -10.34 -21.74
C GLY A 136 6.32 -11.65 -22.50
N PHE A 137 5.28 -12.47 -22.31
CA PHE A 137 5.12 -13.73 -23.03
C PHE A 137 4.87 -13.51 -24.53
N TRP A 138 4.03 -12.53 -24.86
CA TRP A 138 3.51 -12.37 -26.21
C TRP A 138 4.51 -11.74 -27.18
N PHE A 139 5.34 -10.80 -26.71
CA PHE A 139 6.38 -10.17 -27.52
C PHE A 139 7.76 -10.80 -27.34
N GLY A 140 7.98 -11.55 -26.26
CA GLY A 140 9.23 -12.31 -26.05
C GLY A 140 10.49 -11.44 -26.06
N SER A 141 11.55 -11.91 -26.70
CA SER A 141 12.82 -11.18 -26.76
C SER A 141 12.81 -10.08 -27.82
N ILE A 142 13.54 -8.99 -27.56
CA ILE A 142 13.87 -8.03 -28.61
C ILE A 142 14.75 -8.76 -29.63
N GLY A 143 14.32 -8.78 -30.89
CA GLY A 143 15.08 -9.40 -31.98
C GLY A 143 14.75 -10.86 -32.31
N GLY A 144 13.69 -11.46 -31.74
CA GLY A 144 12.95 -12.48 -32.52
C GLY A 144 12.42 -13.74 -31.84
N ASP A 145 12.86 -14.17 -30.65
CA ASP A 145 12.21 -15.34 -30.02
C ASP A 145 10.90 -14.90 -29.38
N ILE A 146 9.79 -15.13 -30.11
CA ILE A 146 8.45 -14.69 -29.75
C ILE A 146 7.62 -15.94 -29.38
N PRO A 147 7.47 -16.26 -28.08
CA PRO A 147 6.69 -17.41 -27.62
C PRO A 147 5.23 -17.37 -28.09
N GLY A 148 4.65 -16.18 -28.19
CA GLY A 148 3.29 -15.97 -28.71
C GLY A 148 3.08 -16.60 -30.09
N ASN A 149 4.02 -16.45 -31.03
CA ASN A 149 3.89 -17.02 -32.37
C ASN A 149 3.88 -18.56 -32.35
N LYS A 150 4.75 -19.16 -31.53
CA LYS A 150 4.78 -20.63 -31.36
C LYS A 150 3.46 -21.14 -30.79
N PHE A 151 2.90 -20.41 -29.83
CA PHE A 151 1.62 -20.75 -29.20
C PHE A 151 0.44 -20.61 -30.16
N VAL A 152 0.38 -19.53 -30.96
CA VAL A 152 -0.65 -19.36 -31.99
C VAL A 152 -0.57 -20.48 -33.03
N ASN A 153 0.63 -20.82 -33.51
CA ASN A 153 0.81 -21.92 -34.45
C ASN A 153 0.33 -23.26 -33.87
N PHE A 154 0.61 -23.52 -32.59
CA PHE A 154 0.10 -24.71 -31.91
C PHE A 154 -1.44 -24.73 -31.88
N ILE A 155 -2.08 -23.60 -31.58
CA ILE A 155 -3.55 -23.49 -31.60
C ILE A 155 -4.10 -23.74 -33.00
N LEU A 156 -3.51 -23.15 -34.04
CA LEU A 156 -3.98 -23.32 -35.41
C LEU A 156 -3.80 -24.77 -35.92
N LEU A 157 -2.77 -25.48 -35.46
CA LEU A 157 -2.59 -26.90 -35.79
C LEU A 157 -3.67 -27.79 -35.15
N GLN A 158 -4.14 -27.45 -33.95
CA GLN A 158 -5.18 -28.21 -33.24
C GLN A 158 -6.61 -27.76 -33.61
N PHE A 159 -6.78 -26.48 -33.91
CA PHE A 159 -8.05 -25.81 -34.21
C PHE A 159 -7.88 -24.90 -35.44
N PRO A 160 -7.87 -25.47 -36.67
CA PRO A 160 -7.60 -24.70 -37.90
C PRO A 160 -8.59 -23.56 -38.15
N ASP A 161 -9.84 -23.72 -37.71
CA ASP A 161 -10.91 -22.74 -37.89
C ASP A 161 -10.90 -21.61 -36.83
N THR A 162 -9.82 -21.50 -36.05
CA THR A 162 -9.69 -20.46 -35.02
C THR A 162 -9.69 -19.07 -35.67
N TYR A 163 -10.64 -18.23 -35.25
CA TYR A 163 -10.69 -16.84 -35.72
C TYR A 163 -9.58 -15.99 -35.10
N LEU A 164 -8.76 -15.37 -35.95
CA LEU A 164 -7.66 -14.50 -35.54
C LEU A 164 -8.01 -13.03 -35.77
N VAL A 165 -7.66 -12.17 -34.81
CA VAL A 165 -7.73 -10.72 -34.92
C VAL A 165 -6.33 -10.16 -34.69
N PHE A 166 -5.77 -9.47 -35.68
CA PHE A 166 -4.36 -8.99 -35.67
C PHE A 166 -3.32 -10.08 -35.36
N GLY A 167 -3.60 -11.34 -35.72
CA GLY A 167 -2.72 -12.48 -35.43
C GLY A 167 -2.90 -13.12 -34.05
N PHE A 168 -3.88 -12.65 -33.26
CA PHE A 168 -4.22 -13.19 -31.95
C PHE A 168 -5.53 -13.98 -32.03
N PRO A 169 -5.61 -15.18 -31.42
CA PRO A 169 -6.87 -15.90 -31.27
C PRO A 169 -7.92 -15.07 -30.53
N LEU A 170 -9.10 -14.88 -31.15
CA LEU A 170 -10.18 -14.06 -30.59
C LEU A 170 -10.57 -14.52 -29.18
N ILE A 171 -10.59 -15.83 -28.93
CA ILE A 171 -10.92 -16.39 -27.62
C ILE A 171 -9.97 -15.91 -26.51
N LEU A 172 -8.68 -15.73 -26.82
CA LEU A 172 -7.69 -15.24 -25.87
C LEU A 172 -7.84 -13.75 -25.62
N ILE A 173 -8.22 -12.98 -26.65
CA ILE A 173 -8.54 -11.55 -26.49
C ILE A 173 -9.75 -11.40 -25.56
N LEU A 174 -10.83 -12.16 -25.80
CA LEU A 174 -12.02 -12.13 -24.95
C LEU A 174 -11.70 -12.55 -23.51
N GLY A 175 -10.90 -13.61 -23.33
CA GLY A 175 -10.42 -14.02 -22.01
C GLY A 175 -9.59 -12.93 -21.33
N GLY A 176 -8.66 -12.31 -22.04
CA GLY A 176 -7.82 -11.23 -21.54
C GLY A 176 -8.62 -10.00 -21.10
N VAL A 177 -9.57 -9.55 -21.93
CA VAL A 177 -10.47 -8.44 -21.60
C VAL A 177 -11.33 -8.76 -20.38
N THR A 178 -11.81 -10.00 -20.27
CA THR A 178 -12.57 -10.46 -19.11
C THR A 178 -11.72 -10.38 -17.84
N ILE A 179 -10.48 -10.90 -17.87
CA ILE A 179 -9.56 -10.86 -16.72
C ILE A 179 -9.23 -9.41 -16.35
N ILE A 180 -8.91 -8.56 -17.32
CA ILE A 180 -8.63 -7.13 -17.10
C ILE A 180 -9.80 -6.44 -16.42
N SER A 181 -11.03 -6.73 -16.86
CA SER A 181 -12.25 -6.14 -16.30
C SER A 181 -12.48 -6.60 -14.85
N LEU A 182 -12.27 -7.89 -14.56
CA LEU A 182 -12.34 -8.44 -13.21
C LEU A 182 -11.27 -7.82 -12.30
N LEU A 183 -10.02 -7.72 -12.77
CA LEU A 183 -8.94 -7.09 -12.00
C LEU A 183 -9.20 -5.61 -11.73
N ALA A 184 -9.79 -4.89 -12.68
CA ALA A 184 -10.15 -3.48 -12.50
C ALA A 184 -11.28 -3.32 -11.47
N TYR A 185 -12.28 -4.21 -11.53
CA TYR A 185 -13.41 -4.22 -10.60
C TYR A 185 -12.96 -4.56 -9.17
N PHE A 186 -12.23 -5.66 -9.00
CA PHE A 186 -11.77 -6.13 -7.69
C PHE A 186 -10.52 -5.39 -7.17
N GLY A 187 -9.82 -4.64 -8.03
CA GLY A 187 -8.50 -4.07 -7.71
C GLY A 187 -8.48 -3.20 -6.46
N ALA A 188 -9.57 -2.49 -6.14
CA ALA A 188 -9.67 -1.75 -4.88
C ALA A 188 -9.61 -2.65 -3.65
N GLN A 189 -10.34 -3.77 -3.64
CA GLN A 189 -10.34 -4.69 -2.50
C GLN A 189 -8.97 -5.36 -2.33
N ILE A 190 -8.30 -5.69 -3.44
CA ILE A 190 -6.94 -6.24 -3.41
C ILE A 190 -5.96 -5.20 -2.86
N GLY A 191 -6.07 -3.94 -3.27
CA GLY A 191 -5.21 -2.86 -2.79
C GLY A 191 -5.33 -2.58 -1.29
N ASP A 192 -6.54 -2.61 -0.74
CA ASP A 192 -6.78 -2.50 0.69
C ASP A 192 -6.22 -3.71 1.46
N PHE A 193 -6.41 -4.92 0.92
CA PHE A 193 -5.84 -6.15 1.46
C PHE A 193 -4.30 -6.09 1.52
N ASP A 194 -3.64 -5.68 0.43
CA ASP A 194 -2.17 -5.56 0.36
C ASP A 194 -1.62 -4.57 1.41
N LEU A 195 -2.30 -3.44 1.61
CA LEU A 195 -1.93 -2.49 2.66
C LEU A 195 -2.08 -3.09 4.06
N LYS A 196 -3.17 -3.82 4.31
CA LYS A 196 -3.42 -4.48 5.59
C LYS A 196 -2.41 -5.59 5.87
N LEU A 197 -1.94 -6.30 4.84
CA LEU A 197 -0.85 -7.26 4.99
C LEU A 197 0.45 -6.61 5.47
N GLY A 198 0.83 -5.46 4.90
CA GLY A 198 2.07 -4.77 5.27
C GLY A 198 1.98 -3.97 6.58
N TYR A 199 0.86 -3.28 6.81
CA TYR A 199 0.74 -2.25 7.85
C TYR A 199 -0.38 -2.52 8.88
N GLY A 200 -1.24 -3.52 8.67
CA GLY A 200 -2.46 -3.73 9.46
C GLY A 200 -2.24 -3.84 10.97
N ARG A 201 -1.13 -4.43 11.41
CA ARG A 201 -0.76 -4.48 12.84
C ARG A 201 -0.54 -3.09 13.44
N ILE A 202 0.11 -2.19 12.69
CA ILE A 202 0.34 -0.82 13.15
C ILE A 202 -0.96 -0.02 13.12
N LEU A 203 -1.76 -0.17 12.06
CA LEU A 203 -3.04 0.52 11.94
C LEU A 203 -3.99 0.12 13.08
N LYS A 204 -4.10 -1.17 13.39
CA LYS A 204 -4.89 -1.64 14.54
C LYS A 204 -4.40 -1.08 15.88
N LYS A 205 -3.08 -0.91 16.04
CA LYS A 205 -2.50 -0.30 17.25
C LYS A 205 -2.83 1.20 17.32
N LEU A 206 -2.85 1.90 16.19
CA LEU A 206 -3.27 3.30 16.08
C LEU A 206 -4.73 3.45 16.50
N ASP A 207 -5.62 2.65 15.93
CA ASP A 207 -7.06 2.66 16.24
C ASP A 207 -7.30 2.45 17.75
N GLY A 208 -6.60 1.50 18.36
CA GLY A 208 -6.69 1.23 19.79
C GLY A 208 -6.24 2.42 20.64
N ILE A 209 -5.11 3.07 20.30
CA ILE A 209 -4.65 4.25 21.06
C ILE A 209 -5.64 5.41 20.94
N LEU A 210 -6.19 5.65 19.75
CA LEU A 210 -7.16 6.71 19.55
C LEU A 210 -8.47 6.43 20.32
N ALA A 211 -8.92 5.17 20.36
CA ALA A 211 -10.07 4.76 21.16
C ALA A 211 -9.82 5.02 22.66
N ASP A 212 -8.70 4.56 23.21
CA ASP A 212 -8.32 4.78 24.62
C ASP A 212 -8.34 6.29 24.96
N MET A 213 -7.77 7.13 24.08
CA MET A 213 -7.70 8.58 24.30
C MET A 213 -9.05 9.29 24.16
N ASN A 214 -9.97 8.76 23.35
CA ASN A 214 -11.33 9.30 23.23
C ASN A 214 -12.16 8.95 24.47
N GLU A 215 -12.02 7.74 25.01
CA GLU A 215 -12.67 7.36 26.27
C GLU A 215 -12.19 8.21 27.45
N LEU A 216 -10.89 8.52 27.52
CA LEU A 216 -10.33 9.38 28.58
C LEU A 216 -10.73 10.85 28.48
N LYS A 217 -11.32 11.29 27.36
CA LYS A 217 -11.84 12.65 27.16
C LYS A 217 -13.34 12.78 27.47
N ALA A 218 -14.06 11.66 27.50
CA ALA A 218 -15.49 11.58 27.79
C ALA A 218 -15.76 11.48 29.29
#